data_AF-A0A0G4LNB1-F1
#
_entry.id   AF-A0A0G4LNB1-F1
#
_cell.length_a   1.000
_cell.length_b   1.000
_cell.length_c   1.000
_cell.angle_alpha   90.00
_cell.angle_beta   90.00
_cell.angle_gamma   90.00
#
_symmetry.space_group_name_H-M   'P 1'
#
loop_
_entity.id
_entity.type
_entity.pdbx_description
1 polymer ?
#
loop_
_entity_poly.entity_id
_entity_poly.type
_entity_poly.pdbx_seq_one_letter_code
_entity_poly.pdbx_strand_id
1 'polypeptide(L)'
;MVQLQKESGMSWIEVQYLNSASQTLQTCRQTLKWTYAFAFYLARNNLTAIFEDNQKDLEMAVEALSEMFEKPVTDLADRKLKVDILDKTSYCNKRRIILLETTAENLAS
;
A
#
# COMPACT_ATOMS: atom_id res chain seq x y z
N MET A 1 -7.92 -0.30 16.82
CA MET A 1 -9.24 -0.92 16.56
C MET A 1 -10.27 -0.57 17.64
N VAL A 2 -10.03 -0.89 18.91
CA VAL A 2 -10.97 -0.57 20.01
C VAL A 2 -11.16 0.94 20.21
N GLN A 3 -10.11 1.74 20.03
CA GLN A 3 -10.18 3.21 20.10
C GLN A 3 -11.07 3.81 19.00
N LEU A 4 -10.83 3.40 17.74
CA LEU A 4 -11.63 3.80 16.56
C LEU A 4 -13.12 3.49 16.76
N GLN A 5 -13.46 2.30 17.26
CA GLN A 5 -14.85 1.92 17.54
C GLN A 5 -15.53 2.84 18.58
N LYS A 6 -14.79 3.22 19.63
CA LYS A 6 -15.31 4.08 20.70
C LYS A 6 -15.48 5.54 20.24
N GLU A 7 -14.60 6.02 19.37
CA GLU A 7 -14.54 7.43 18.97
C GLU A 7 -15.40 7.75 17.73
N SER A 8 -15.64 6.78 16.84
CA SER A 8 -16.38 7.02 15.58
C SER A 8 -17.84 6.57 15.58
N GLY A 9 -18.26 5.75 16.55
CA GLY A 9 -19.59 5.13 16.56
C GLY A 9 -19.79 4.06 15.47
N MET A 10 -18.74 3.66 14.76
CA MET A 10 -18.79 2.65 13.69
C MET A 10 -19.00 1.23 14.24
N SER A 11 -19.82 0.44 13.54
CA SER A 11 -19.98 -0.99 13.78
C SER A 11 -18.66 -1.74 13.60
N TRP A 12 -18.51 -2.89 14.27
CA TRP A 12 -17.34 -3.76 14.13
C TRP A 12 -17.02 -4.10 12.66
N ILE A 13 -18.06 -4.28 11.83
CA ILE A 13 -17.94 -4.51 10.37
C ILE A 13 -17.41 -3.28 9.62
N GLU A 14 -17.71 -2.08 10.09
CA GLU A 14 -17.28 -0.83 9.47
C GLU A 14 -15.83 -0.50 9.79
N VAL A 15 -15.23 -1.05 10.85
CA VAL A 15 -13.80 -0.84 11.12
C VAL A 15 -12.92 -1.88 10.41
N GLN A 16 -13.50 -3.00 9.96
CA GLN A 16 -12.73 -4.09 9.35
C GLN A 16 -11.98 -3.67 8.07
N TYR A 17 -12.58 -2.79 7.26
CA TYR A 17 -11.91 -2.32 6.04
C TYR A 17 -10.69 -1.44 6.36
N LEU A 18 -10.74 -0.64 7.44
CA LEU A 18 -9.61 0.17 7.91
C LEU A 18 -8.46 -0.73 8.40
N ASN A 19 -8.78 -1.84 9.06
CA ASN A 19 -7.79 -2.83 9.46
C ASN A 19 -7.09 -3.46 8.26
N SER A 20 -7.86 -3.91 7.26
CA SER A 20 -7.31 -4.48 6.04
C SER A 20 -6.44 -3.48 5.27
N ALA A 21 -6.88 -2.21 5.19
CA ALA A 21 -6.12 -1.13 4.60
C ALA A 21 -4.80 -0.88 5.36
N SER A 22 -4.82 -0.86 6.69
CA SER A 22 -3.63 -0.69 7.54
C SER A 22 -2.63 -1.85 7.35
N GLN A 23 -3.11 -3.10 7.33
CA GLN A 23 -2.26 -4.27 7.11
C GLN A 23 -1.61 -4.25 5.72
N THR A 24 -2.38 -3.86 4.70
CA THR A 24 -1.89 -3.71 3.33
C THR A 24 -0.81 -2.63 3.27
N LEU A 25 -1.05 -1.47 3.87
CA LEU A 25 -0.11 -0.36 3.93
C LEU A 25 1.22 -0.77 4.61
N GLN A 26 1.14 -1.44 5.76
CA GLN A 26 2.33 -1.94 6.47
C GLN A 26 3.12 -2.95 5.62
N THR A 27 2.43 -3.86 4.95
CA THR A 27 3.06 -4.87 4.09
C THR A 27 3.74 -4.20 2.89
N CYS A 28 3.10 -3.22 2.26
CA CYS A 28 3.67 -2.49 1.13
C CYS A 28 4.87 -1.63 1.54
N ARG A 29 4.82 -0.96 2.70
CA ARG A 29 5.96 -0.25 3.29
C ARG A 29 7.14 -1.18 3.56
N GLN A 30 6.88 -2.37 4.12
CA GLN A 30 7.92 -3.35 4.38
C GLN A 30 8.56 -3.85 3.08
N THR A 31 7.76 -4.11 2.03
CA THR A 31 8.28 -4.44 0.71
C THR A 31 9.12 -3.28 0.15
N LEU A 32 8.61 -2.05 0.17
CA LEU A 32 9.32 -0.85 -0.33
C LEU A 32 10.65 -0.62 0.38
N LYS A 33 10.73 -0.86 1.70
CA LYS A 33 12.01 -0.81 2.43
C LYS A 33 13.04 -1.78 1.83
N TRP A 34 12.61 -2.99 1.49
CA TRP A 34 13.48 -4.00 0.90
C TRP A 34 13.79 -3.73 -0.56
N THR A 35 12.93 -3.05 -1.32
CA THR A 35 13.25 -2.66 -2.70
C THR A 35 14.44 -1.72 -2.76
N TYR A 36 14.58 -0.80 -1.81
CA TYR A 36 15.75 0.08 -1.71
C TYR A 36 17.05 -0.69 -1.41
N ALA A 37 17.01 -1.65 -0.48
CA ALA A 37 18.17 -2.49 -0.18
C ALA A 37 18.55 -3.38 -1.39
N PHE A 38 17.56 -3.90 -2.12
CA PHE A 38 17.77 -4.68 -3.33
C PHE A 38 18.37 -3.83 -4.47
N ALA A 39 17.80 -2.64 -4.70
CA ALA A 39 18.24 -1.69 -5.74
C ALA A 39 19.72 -1.30 -5.59
N PHE A 40 20.20 -1.15 -4.35
CA PHE A 40 21.60 -0.80 -4.06
C PHE A 40 22.60 -1.80 -4.67
N TYR A 41 22.24 -3.08 -4.74
CA TYR A 41 23.10 -4.14 -5.26
C TYR A 41 22.83 -4.51 -6.72
N LEU A 42 21.84 -3.91 -7.36
CA LEU A 42 21.53 -4.18 -8.78
C LEU A 42 22.54 -3.49 -9.70
N ALA A 43 23.08 -4.25 -10.66
CA ALA A 43 23.81 -3.68 -11.77
C ALA A 43 22.85 -2.97 -12.72
N ARG A 44 23.16 -1.72 -13.11
CA ARG A 44 22.30 -0.92 -13.99
C ARG A 44 22.14 -1.55 -15.37
N ASN A 45 20.90 -1.85 -15.74
CA ASN A 45 20.50 -2.28 -17.08
C ASN A 45 19.02 -1.93 -17.33
N ASN A 46 18.47 -2.38 -18.46
CA ASN A 46 17.07 -2.11 -18.83
C ASN A 46 16.06 -2.70 -17.84
N LEU A 47 16.37 -3.85 -17.22
CA LEU A 47 15.52 -4.47 -16.21
C LEU A 47 15.53 -3.68 -14.91
N THR A 48 16.66 -3.09 -14.54
CA THR A 48 16.75 -2.15 -13.39
C THR A 48 15.87 -0.93 -13.60
N ALA A 49 15.81 -0.38 -14.83
CA ALA A 49 14.93 0.76 -15.11
C ALA A 49 13.43 0.39 -14.92
N ILE A 50 13.02 -0.77 -15.41
CA ILE A 50 11.65 -1.29 -15.22
C ILE A 50 11.36 -1.51 -13.72
N PHE A 51 12.33 -2.03 -12.97
CA PHE A 51 12.22 -2.19 -11.53
C PHE A 51 12.05 -0.85 -10.81
N GLU A 52 12.86 0.16 -11.15
CA GLU A 52 12.80 1.50 -10.55
C GLU A 52 11.45 2.18 -10.83
N ASP A 53 10.90 2.03 -12.05
CA ASP A 53 9.56 2.53 -12.40
C ASP A 53 8.47 1.85 -11.57
N ASN A 54 8.52 0.52 -11.44
CA ASN A 54 7.59 -0.23 -10.59
C ASN A 54 7.73 0.13 -9.10
N GLN A 55 8.96 0.39 -8.62
CA GLN A 55 9.23 0.85 -7.26
C GLN A 55 8.59 2.21 -7.01
N LYS A 56 8.77 3.17 -7.93
CA LYS A 56 8.17 4.50 -7.85
C LYS A 56 6.65 4.43 -7.84
N ASP A 57 6.07 3.56 -8.67
CA ASP A 57 4.63 3.31 -8.71
C ASP A 57 4.09 2.76 -7.38
N LEU A 58 4.81 1.84 -6.75
CA LEU A 58 4.46 1.34 -5.42
C LEU A 58 4.58 2.44 -4.35
N GLU A 59 5.62 3.25 -4.39
CA GLU A 59 5.84 4.36 -3.46
C GLU A 59 4.70 5.37 -3.51
N MET A 60 4.31 5.82 -4.71
CA MET A 60 3.16 6.73 -4.87
C MET A 60 1.86 6.11 -4.34
N ALA A 61 1.65 4.81 -4.55
CA ALA A 61 0.47 4.12 -4.04
C ALA A 61 0.47 3.98 -2.51
N VAL A 62 1.64 3.75 -1.91
CA VAL A 62 1.83 3.71 -0.45
C VAL A 62 1.54 5.07 0.18
N GLU A 63 2.07 6.15 -0.38
CA GLU A 63 1.81 7.51 0.13
C GLU A 63 0.33 7.88 0.00
N ALA A 64 -0.27 7.65 -1.17
CA ALA A 64 -1.69 7.93 -1.38
C ALA A 64 -2.61 7.16 -0.42
N LEU A 65 -2.25 5.94 -0.02
CA LEU A 65 -2.99 5.17 1.00
C LEU A 65 -2.69 5.67 2.41
N SER A 66 -1.45 6.06 2.71
CA SER A 66 -1.06 6.65 4.01
C SER A 66 -1.83 7.92 4.31
N GLU A 67 -1.96 8.82 3.33
CA GLU A 67 -2.71 10.07 3.45
C GLU A 67 -4.16 9.86 3.91
N MET A 68 -4.77 8.71 3.59
CA MET A 68 -6.14 8.42 4.03
C MET A 68 -6.25 8.24 5.54
N PHE A 69 -5.18 7.79 6.20
CA PHE A 69 -5.12 7.61 7.65
C PHE A 69 -4.78 8.90 8.41
N GLU A 70 -4.43 9.97 7.70
CA GLU A 70 -4.20 11.30 8.28
C GLU A 70 -5.50 12.13 8.37
N LYS A 71 -6.58 11.63 7.75
CA LYS A 71 -7.89 12.27 7.79
C LYS A 71 -8.57 12.11 9.16
N PRO A 72 -9.44 13.05 9.56
CA PRO A 72 -10.18 12.95 10.81
C PRO A 72 -10.98 11.64 10.92
N VAL A 73 -11.00 11.04 12.11
CA VAL A 73 -11.71 9.76 12.36
C VAL A 73 -13.20 9.87 12.06
N THR A 74 -13.80 11.04 12.26
CA THR A 74 -15.21 11.34 11.93
C THR A 74 -15.52 11.15 10.45
N ASP A 75 -14.53 11.41 9.59
CA ASP A 75 -14.71 11.37 8.13
C ASP A 75 -14.55 9.95 7.60
N LEU A 76 -13.88 9.06 8.34
CA LEU A 76 -13.67 7.65 7.96
C LEU A 76 -14.99 6.86 7.90
N ALA A 77 -16.05 7.33 8.56
CA ALA A 77 -17.38 6.72 8.43
C ALA A 77 -18.08 7.12 7.11
N ASP A 78 -17.61 8.16 6.42
CA ASP A 78 -18.21 8.63 5.18
C ASP A 78 -18.09 7.57 4.07
N ARG A 79 -19.21 7.31 3.40
CA ARG A 79 -19.30 6.27 2.36
C ARG A 79 -18.33 6.54 1.19
N LYS A 80 -18.14 7.79 0.79
CA LYS A 80 -17.23 8.14 -0.31
C LYS A 80 -15.79 7.90 0.12
N LEU A 81 -15.43 8.29 1.34
CA LEU A 81 -14.08 8.06 1.85
C LEU A 81 -13.78 6.56 2.03
N LYS A 82 -14.76 5.78 2.49
CA LYS A 82 -14.64 4.31 2.57
C LYS A 82 -14.32 3.68 1.21
N VAL A 83 -15.03 4.07 0.15
CA VAL A 83 -14.78 3.56 -1.22
C VAL A 83 -13.36 3.94 -1.67
N ASP A 84 -12.97 5.19 -1.45
CA ASP A 84 -11.63 5.69 -1.81
C ASP A 84 -10.51 4.91 -1.09
N ILE A 85 -10.68 4.63 0.22
CA ILE A 85 -9.74 3.80 0.99
C ILE A 85 -9.65 2.38 0.43
N LEU A 86 -10.78 1.77 0.08
CA LEU A 86 -10.82 0.42 -0.50
C LEU A 86 -10.10 0.36 -1.85
N ASP A 87 -10.35 1.34 -2.72
CA ASP A 87 -9.74 1.42 -4.05
C ASP A 87 -8.22 1.62 -3.94
N LYS A 88 -7.77 2.54 -3.09
CA LYS A 88 -6.34 2.78 -2.81
C LYS A 88 -5.67 1.55 -2.20
N THR A 89 -6.35 0.84 -1.30
CA THR A 89 -5.87 -0.42 -0.72
C THR A 89 -5.64 -1.48 -1.79
N SER A 90 -6.64 -1.69 -2.65
CA SER A 90 -6.56 -2.64 -3.76
C SER A 90 -5.43 -2.29 -4.73
N TYR A 91 -5.31 -1.01 -5.09
CA TYR A 91 -4.27 -0.52 -6.00
C TYR A 91 -2.86 -0.68 -5.42
N CYS A 92 -2.66 -0.32 -4.16
CA CYS A 92 -1.37 -0.46 -3.46
C CYS A 92 -0.92 -1.93 -3.44
N ASN A 93 -1.82 -2.85 -3.12
CA ASN A 93 -1.49 -4.29 -3.14
C ASN A 93 -1.17 -4.79 -4.55
N LYS A 94 -1.91 -4.35 -5.57
CA LYS A 94 -1.63 -4.71 -6.98
C LYS A 94 -0.23 -4.25 -7.42
N ARG A 95 0.15 -3.00 -7.10
CA ARG A 95 1.50 -2.49 -7.41
C ARG A 95 2.59 -3.30 -6.73
N ARG A 96 2.38 -3.68 -5.48
CA ARG A 96 3.30 -4.55 -4.74
C ARG A 96 3.47 -5.91 -5.43
N ILE A 97 2.38 -6.54 -5.86
CA ILE A 97 2.42 -7.85 -6.54
C ILE A 97 3.18 -7.73 -7.87
N ILE A 98 2.83 -6.75 -8.71
CA ILE A 98 3.50 -6.52 -10.00
C ILE A 98 5.00 -6.33 -9.80
N LEU A 99 5.41 -5.50 -8.84
CA LEU A 99 6.83 -5.29 -8.54
C LEU A 99 7.52 -6.62 -8.20
N LEU A 100 6.93 -7.43 -7.32
CA LEU A 100 7.53 -8.69 -6.87
C LEU A 100 7.59 -9.73 -7.99
N GLU A 101 6.50 -9.92 -8.74
CA GLU A 101 6.40 -10.90 -9.82
C GLU A 101 7.36 -10.57 -10.95
N THR A 102 7.33 -9.34 -11.47
CA THR A 102 8.23 -8.92 -12.56
C THR A 102 9.70 -8.99 -12.12
N THR A 103 10.01 -8.66 -10.87
CA THR A 103 11.40 -8.80 -10.37
C THR A 103 11.82 -10.27 -10.28
N ALA A 104 10.94 -11.14 -9.78
CA ALA A 104 11.24 -12.57 -9.63
C ALA A 104 11.42 -13.26 -11.00
N GLU A 105 10.56 -12.96 -11.97
CA GLU A 105 10.66 -13.48 -13.34
C GLU A 105 11.99 -13.10 -13.99
N ASN A 106 12.41 -11.84 -13.84
CA ASN A 106 13.67 -11.33 -14.41
C ASN A 106 14.93 -11.91 -13.75
N LEU A 107 14.85 -12.37 -12.50
CA LEU A 107 15.96 -13.03 -11.81
C LEU A 107 16.10 -14.51 -12.19
N ALA A 108 15.02 -15.13 -12.70
CA ALA A 108 15.00 -16.53 -13.08
C ALA A 108 15.48 -16.79 -14.52
N SER A 109 15.66 -15.72 -15.32
CA SER A 109 16.15 -15.75 -16.70
C SER A 109 17.65 -15.47 -16.80
#